data_AF-A0A7J9YF15-F1
#
_entry.id   AF-A0A7J9YF15-F1
#
_cell.length_a   1.000
_cell.length_b   1.000
_cell.length_c   1.000
_cell.angle_alpha   90.00
_cell.angle_beta   90.00
_cell.angle_gamma   90.00
#
_symmetry.space_group_name_H-M   'P 1'
#
loop_
_entity.id
_entity.type
_entity.pdbx_description
1 polymer ?
#
loop_
_entity_poly.entity_id
_entity_poly.type
_entity_poly.pdbx_seq_one_letter_code
_entity_poly.pdbx_strand_id
1 'polypeptide(L)'
;MGFVRHGLGADVAGPSTMGVTLGPLQRPHPDSEASLKVMSSAIDRFVTLSRASGTRLLMVGAVVGAVAALAITVSITSAPPTDRVDGGPRGGGMPASSGQRDIKYSFAAPVGTCLTWRSPDAADMRQVACAEAHIFEVTEVIDISDDFPPDAEQPDVAKWREIAVDRCTEGAATYLSKPLDPAGKLQVSALRPNSTDWQNGQRSLRCGLWRTGPGGSLQGTKDPAVEQDQSDIWAKGTCLGLNGKTVGDPVDCEQKHSYEMIAVVNLRDEFDEDPPSKGKQESYLDKTCSRAADKYTGGMNLKKKKLIVSWDIRSKTSWRAGSYLVNCKVAALLDDKSGLAPVTGSIAEKAEKKEPSTTSTPKNN
;
A
#
# COMPACT_ATOMS: atom_id res chain seq x y z
N MET A 1 44.08 3.89 -54.88
CA MET A 1 42.77 3.31 -55.26
C MET A 1 41.74 3.85 -54.27
N GLY A 2 40.79 4.73 -54.56
CA GLY A 2 39.95 4.93 -55.73
C GLY A 2 38.53 4.49 -55.38
N PHE A 3 37.66 5.40 -54.91
CA PHE A 3 36.22 5.53 -55.25
C PHE A 3 35.61 6.76 -54.57
N VAL A 4 34.59 7.34 -55.22
CA VAL A 4 34.12 8.73 -55.16
C VAL A 4 32.73 8.82 -54.50
N ARG A 5 32.32 10.05 -54.10
CA ARG A 5 30.96 10.65 -54.16
C ARG A 5 30.01 10.34 -52.97
N HIS A 6 29.21 11.24 -52.37
CA HIS A 6 28.68 12.59 -52.67
C HIS A 6 28.51 13.42 -51.37
N GLY A 7 28.48 14.75 -51.48
CA GLY A 7 28.09 15.67 -50.40
C GLY A 7 26.65 16.21 -50.50
N LEU A 8 26.21 16.90 -49.44
CA LEU A 8 25.12 17.89 -49.29
C LEU A 8 24.93 18.04 -47.75
N GLY A 9 25.13 19.16 -47.05
CA GLY A 9 25.00 20.57 -47.41
C GLY A 9 23.62 21.08 -46.99
N ALA A 10 23.45 21.57 -45.75
CA ALA A 10 22.36 22.49 -45.39
C ALA A 10 22.66 23.23 -44.08
N ASP A 11 22.58 24.55 -44.21
CA ASP A 11 23.00 25.60 -43.28
C ASP A 11 22.15 25.79 -42.03
N VAL A 12 22.82 26.31 -41.01
CA VAL A 12 22.29 26.88 -39.77
C VAL A 12 21.90 28.34 -40.03
N ALA A 13 20.67 28.73 -39.70
CA ALA A 13 20.27 30.14 -39.61
C ALA A 13 19.42 30.38 -38.34
N GLY A 14 19.86 31.37 -37.55
CA GLY A 14 19.31 31.76 -36.26
C GLY A 14 18.08 32.69 -36.32
N PRO A 15 17.77 33.36 -35.20
CA PRO A 15 16.40 33.71 -34.81
C PRO A 15 15.94 35.07 -35.32
N SER A 16 14.62 35.27 -35.42
CA SER A 16 14.01 36.59 -35.67
C SER A 16 12.96 36.94 -34.63
N THR A 17 13.25 38.00 -33.90
CA THR A 17 12.36 38.83 -33.10
C THR A 17 11.53 39.73 -34.03
N MET A 18 10.23 39.96 -33.74
CA MET A 18 9.55 41.19 -34.16
C MET A 18 8.51 41.62 -33.14
N GLY A 19 8.55 42.92 -32.85
CA GLY A 19 7.68 43.62 -31.92
C GLY A 19 6.40 44.19 -32.53
N VAL A 20 5.71 44.88 -31.62
CA VAL A 20 4.35 45.42 -31.61
C VAL A 20 4.02 46.43 -32.73
N THR A 21 2.75 46.47 -33.16
CA THR A 21 2.10 47.70 -33.66
C THR A 21 0.63 47.77 -33.23
N LEU A 22 0.26 48.89 -32.60
CA LEU A 22 -1.09 49.29 -32.20
C LEU A 22 -1.72 50.17 -33.29
N GLY A 23 -3.03 50.00 -33.53
CA GLY A 23 -3.88 50.85 -34.39
C GLY A 23 -5.33 50.91 -33.87
N PRO A 24 -6.14 51.93 -34.26
CA PRO A 24 -6.95 52.69 -33.29
C PRO A 24 -8.45 52.35 -33.20
N LEU A 25 -9.05 53.03 -32.21
CA LEU A 25 -10.38 53.03 -31.61
C LEU A 25 -11.60 53.05 -32.54
N GLN A 26 -12.60 52.22 -32.22
CA GLN A 26 -14.01 52.43 -32.53
C GLN A 26 -14.84 52.33 -31.23
N ARG A 27 -15.66 53.35 -30.94
CA ARG A 27 -16.75 53.36 -29.92
C ARG A 27 -18.09 53.50 -30.66
N PRO A 28 -19.27 53.48 -30.00
CA PRO A 28 -19.79 52.59 -28.94
C PRO A 28 -21.24 52.10 -29.28
N HIS A 29 -21.83 51.16 -28.54
CA HIS A 29 -23.30 50.99 -28.41
C HIS A 29 -23.65 50.10 -27.18
N PRO A 30 -24.90 50.13 -26.65
CA PRO A 30 -25.13 50.41 -25.23
C PRO A 30 -26.02 49.35 -24.57
N ASP A 31 -25.46 48.35 -23.91
CA ASP A 31 -26.26 47.29 -23.26
C ASP A 31 -25.80 46.95 -21.83
N SER A 32 -25.28 47.92 -21.06
CA SER A 32 -24.82 47.67 -19.68
C SER A 32 -25.86 47.95 -18.58
N GLU A 33 -27.12 48.22 -18.90
CA GLU A 33 -28.18 48.47 -17.89
C GLU A 33 -29.23 47.35 -17.78
N ALA A 34 -29.24 46.35 -18.66
CA ALA A 34 -30.21 45.26 -18.61
C ALA A 34 -29.81 44.08 -17.69
N SER A 35 -28.53 43.91 -17.36
CA SER A 35 -28.07 42.77 -16.54
C SER A 35 -28.19 42.98 -15.02
N LEU A 36 -28.39 44.22 -14.56
CA LEU A 36 -28.50 44.53 -13.12
C LEU A 36 -29.92 44.37 -12.55
N LYS A 37 -30.97 44.33 -13.38
CA LYS A 37 -32.36 44.17 -12.92
C LYS A 37 -32.86 42.72 -12.84
N VAL A 38 -32.18 41.76 -13.47
CA VAL A 38 -32.55 40.33 -13.37
C VAL A 38 -31.97 39.67 -12.10
N MET A 39 -30.84 40.17 -11.58
CA MET A 39 -30.24 39.65 -10.33
C MET A 39 -30.89 40.20 -9.05
N SER A 40 -31.71 41.25 -9.12
CA SER A 40 -32.39 41.81 -7.94
C SER A 40 -33.73 41.12 -7.60
N SER A 41 -34.30 40.31 -8.50
CA SER A 41 -35.60 39.65 -8.27
C SER A 41 -35.48 38.18 -7.80
N ALA A 42 -34.30 37.57 -7.88
CA ALA A 42 -34.08 36.19 -7.41
C ALA A 42 -33.62 36.13 -5.94
N ILE A 43 -32.98 37.20 -5.46
CA ILE A 43 -32.45 37.28 -4.09
C ILE A 43 -33.58 37.57 -3.08
N ASP A 44 -34.59 38.38 -3.43
CA ASP A 44 -35.76 38.61 -2.57
C ASP A 44 -36.72 37.41 -2.48
N ARG A 45 -36.63 36.43 -3.40
CA ARG A 45 -37.38 35.16 -3.29
C ARG A 45 -36.64 34.06 -2.54
N PHE A 46 -35.34 34.22 -2.28
CA PHE A 46 -34.56 33.26 -1.48
C PHE A 46 -34.54 33.59 0.02
N VAL A 47 -34.87 34.82 0.41
CA VAL A 47 -34.87 35.26 1.82
C VAL A 47 -36.21 35.00 2.54
N THR A 48 -37.29 34.69 1.81
CA THR A 48 -38.62 34.43 2.41
C THR A 48 -39.01 32.95 2.54
N LEU A 49 -38.07 32.00 2.51
CA LEU A 49 -38.36 30.57 2.71
C LEU A 49 -37.28 29.83 3.52
N SER A 50 -36.62 30.53 4.45
CA SER A 50 -35.71 29.91 5.43
C SER A 50 -36.23 30.09 6.86
N ARG A 51 -37.43 29.58 7.11
CA ARG A 51 -37.89 29.16 8.44
C ARG A 51 -37.90 27.63 8.49
N ALA A 52 -36.72 27.04 8.54
CA ALA A 52 -36.54 25.64 8.95
C ALA A 52 -35.11 25.49 9.49
N SER A 53 -34.97 25.63 10.81
CA SER A 53 -33.70 25.61 11.54
C SER A 53 -32.97 24.25 11.56
N GLY A 54 -33.29 23.32 10.65
CA GLY A 54 -32.74 21.96 10.62
C GLY A 54 -31.60 21.74 9.62
N THR A 55 -31.58 22.46 8.49
CA THR A 55 -30.70 22.09 7.36
C THR A 55 -29.27 22.63 7.51
N ARG A 56 -29.08 23.76 8.21
CA ARG A 56 -27.74 24.30 8.49
C ARG A 56 -26.96 23.44 9.48
N LEU A 57 -27.61 22.86 10.49
CA LEU A 57 -26.94 21.92 11.40
C LEU A 57 -26.54 20.62 10.71
N LEU A 58 -27.34 20.12 9.77
CA LEU A 58 -27.01 18.92 9.01
C LEU A 58 -25.85 19.15 8.04
N MET A 59 -25.80 20.30 7.36
CA MET A 59 -24.67 20.65 6.47
C MET A 59 -23.39 20.94 7.24
N VAL A 60 -23.47 21.64 8.38
CA VAL A 60 -22.29 21.87 9.25
C VAL A 60 -21.83 20.55 9.90
N GLY A 61 -22.76 19.68 10.31
CA GLY A 61 -22.44 18.35 10.84
C GLY A 61 -21.78 17.42 9.81
N ALA A 62 -22.25 17.45 8.55
CA ALA A 62 -21.64 16.68 7.46
C ALA A 62 -20.24 17.20 7.08
N VAL A 63 -20.04 18.52 7.06
CA VAL A 63 -18.73 19.12 6.78
C VAL A 63 -17.75 18.90 7.93
N VAL A 64 -18.17 19.04 9.18
CA VAL A 64 -17.32 18.75 10.35
C VAL A 64 -17.03 17.26 10.48
N GLY A 65 -17.98 16.39 10.16
CA GLY A 65 -17.79 14.93 10.09
C GLY A 65 -16.79 14.54 9.00
N ALA A 66 -16.89 15.14 7.81
CA ALA A 66 -15.96 14.92 6.71
C ALA A 66 -14.55 15.47 7.03
N VAL A 67 -14.44 16.64 7.66
CA VAL A 67 -13.14 17.22 8.08
C VAL A 67 -12.49 16.42 9.21
N ALA A 68 -13.27 15.89 10.16
CA ALA A 68 -12.75 15.01 11.20
C ALA A 68 -12.29 13.66 10.62
N ALA A 69 -13.03 13.07 9.69
CA ALA A 69 -12.60 11.89 8.96
C ALA A 69 -11.32 12.17 8.15
N LEU A 70 -11.24 13.33 7.48
CA LEU A 70 -10.08 13.75 6.68
C LEU A 70 -8.83 13.99 7.53
N ALA A 71 -8.96 14.62 8.70
CA ALA A 71 -7.85 14.84 9.64
C ALA A 71 -7.30 13.53 10.21
N ILE A 72 -8.19 12.55 10.44
CA ILE A 72 -7.81 11.21 10.88
C ILE A 72 -7.12 10.46 9.74
N THR A 73 -7.61 10.50 8.49
CA THR A 73 -6.91 9.87 7.37
C THR A 73 -5.51 10.46 7.16
N VAL A 74 -5.37 11.80 7.15
CA VAL A 74 -4.07 12.48 6.93
C VAL A 74 -3.05 12.19 8.06
N SER A 75 -3.51 11.98 9.30
CA SER A 75 -2.61 11.66 10.41
C SER A 75 -2.11 10.20 10.41
N ILE A 76 -2.82 9.29 9.73
CA ILE A 76 -2.46 7.86 9.70
C ILE A 76 -1.87 7.44 8.34
N THR A 77 -2.19 8.13 7.23
CA THR A 77 -1.77 7.72 5.87
C THR A 77 -0.70 8.60 5.22
N SER A 78 -0.28 9.71 5.84
CA SER A 78 0.75 10.60 5.28
C SER A 78 1.86 10.94 6.28
N ALA A 79 2.42 9.92 6.92
CA ALA A 79 3.81 10.02 7.34
C ALA A 79 4.70 9.83 6.09
N PRO A 80 5.53 10.80 5.69
CA PRO A 80 6.63 10.53 4.76
C PRO A 80 7.50 9.38 5.33
N PRO A 81 8.26 8.63 4.51
CA PRO A 81 8.94 7.41 4.95
C PRO A 81 10.02 7.58 6.04
N THR A 82 10.23 8.78 6.58
CA THR A 82 11.47 9.15 7.25
C THR A 82 11.49 8.97 8.76
N ASP A 83 10.37 8.76 9.46
CA ASP A 83 10.37 8.70 10.94
C ASP A 83 9.52 7.56 11.50
N ARG A 84 9.71 6.32 11.01
CA ARG A 84 9.22 5.13 11.73
C ARG A 84 10.36 4.57 12.58
N VAL A 85 10.15 4.55 13.90
CA VAL A 85 11.06 4.03 14.93
C VAL A 85 11.65 2.66 14.57
N ASP A 86 12.94 2.51 14.82
CA ASP A 86 13.77 1.32 14.62
C ASP A 86 13.26 0.10 15.40
N GLY A 87 13.19 -1.06 14.74
CA GLY A 87 12.90 -2.32 15.46
C GLY A 87 12.45 -3.52 14.62
N GLY A 88 12.07 -3.33 13.36
CA GLY A 88 11.80 -4.45 12.44
C GLY A 88 12.98 -4.77 11.54
N PRO A 89 13.09 -5.99 10.97
CA PRO A 89 13.90 -6.25 9.78
C PRO A 89 13.35 -5.44 8.59
N ARG A 90 13.55 -4.13 8.63
CA ARG A 90 13.56 -3.30 7.43
C ARG A 90 14.70 -3.82 6.57
N GLY A 91 14.46 -3.86 5.25
CA GLY A 91 15.39 -4.34 4.22
C GLY A 91 16.81 -4.02 4.60
N GLY A 92 17.71 -5.01 4.54
CA GLY A 92 19.07 -4.90 5.07
C GLY A 92 19.92 -6.15 4.87
N GLY A 93 19.38 -7.07 4.08
CA GLY A 93 19.93 -8.36 3.82
C GLY A 93 20.12 -9.25 5.04
N MET A 94 19.45 -10.39 5.02
CA MET A 94 19.86 -11.49 5.88
C MET A 94 21.18 -12.03 5.34
N PRO A 95 22.19 -12.28 6.19
CA PRO A 95 23.33 -13.06 5.76
C PRO A 95 22.80 -14.42 5.27
N ALA A 96 23.33 -14.91 4.16
CA ALA A 96 23.21 -16.32 3.84
C ALA A 96 23.83 -17.09 5.02
N SER A 97 23.03 -17.91 5.71
CA SER A 97 23.42 -18.65 6.92
C SER A 97 24.86 -19.19 6.86
N SER A 98 25.58 -19.14 7.97
CA SER A 98 26.96 -19.65 8.10
C SER A 98 27.05 -21.06 8.73
N GLY A 99 25.92 -21.79 8.89
CA GLY A 99 25.85 -23.00 9.72
C GLY A 99 25.53 -24.32 8.98
N GLN A 100 26.56 -25.09 8.66
CA GLN A 100 26.60 -26.54 8.32
C GLN A 100 25.25 -27.32 8.21
N ARG A 101 24.75 -27.44 6.97
CA ARG A 101 24.49 -28.67 6.18
C ARG A 101 23.56 -28.25 5.03
N ASP A 102 24.06 -28.34 3.79
CA ASP A 102 23.42 -27.92 2.53
C ASP A 102 23.20 -26.41 2.26
N ILE A 103 24.10 -25.56 2.76
CA ILE A 103 24.10 -24.08 2.55
C ILE A 103 24.70 -23.63 1.20
N LYS A 104 24.99 -24.54 0.27
CA LYS A 104 25.30 -24.15 -1.12
C LYS A 104 24.07 -23.57 -1.86
N TYR A 105 22.86 -23.82 -1.39
CA TYR A 105 21.63 -23.50 -2.14
C TYR A 105 21.20 -22.03 -2.08
N SER A 106 21.37 -21.32 -0.97
CA SER A 106 20.85 -19.94 -0.84
C SER A 106 21.58 -18.92 -1.73
N PHE A 107 22.86 -19.16 -2.04
CA PHE A 107 23.62 -18.41 -3.05
C PHE A 107 23.54 -19.03 -4.46
N ALA A 108 23.04 -20.27 -4.60
CA ALA A 108 22.77 -20.86 -5.91
C ALA A 108 21.34 -20.58 -6.41
N ALA A 109 20.48 -19.99 -5.57
CA ALA A 109 19.08 -19.71 -5.89
C ALA A 109 18.98 -18.83 -7.15
N PRO A 110 18.50 -19.37 -8.29
CA PRO A 110 18.31 -18.57 -9.50
C PRO A 110 17.15 -17.60 -9.33
N VAL A 111 17.06 -16.62 -10.23
CA VAL A 111 15.89 -15.74 -10.36
C VAL A 111 14.60 -16.57 -10.46
N GLY A 112 13.56 -16.14 -9.75
CA GLY A 112 12.29 -16.86 -9.61
C GLY A 112 12.24 -17.88 -8.48
N THR A 113 13.32 -18.02 -7.69
CA THR A 113 13.32 -18.94 -6.55
C THR A 113 12.59 -18.34 -5.35
N CYS A 114 11.60 -19.06 -4.84
CA CYS A 114 10.90 -18.73 -3.61
C CYS A 114 11.53 -19.44 -2.40
N LEU A 115 11.81 -18.66 -1.35
CA LEU A 115 12.53 -19.08 -0.16
C LEU A 115 11.70 -18.84 1.10
N THR A 116 11.87 -19.73 2.06
CA THR A 116 11.28 -19.59 3.38
C THR A 116 12.27 -19.98 4.47
N TRP A 117 12.15 -19.33 5.62
CA TRP A 117 12.88 -19.62 6.85
C TRP A 117 12.03 -19.20 8.05
N ARG A 118 12.38 -19.67 9.24
CA ARG A 118 11.74 -19.27 10.51
C ARG A 118 12.73 -18.65 11.47
N SER A 119 13.98 -19.09 11.42
CA SER A 119 15.02 -18.58 12.31
C SER A 119 15.33 -17.12 11.97
N PRO A 120 15.50 -16.22 12.95
CA PRO A 120 15.82 -14.81 12.69
C PRO A 120 17.10 -14.58 11.89
N ASP A 121 18.05 -15.52 11.98
CA ASP A 121 19.32 -15.54 11.24
C ASP A 121 19.23 -16.29 9.89
N ALA A 122 18.03 -16.74 9.51
CA ALA A 122 17.77 -17.55 8.33
C ALA A 122 18.59 -18.85 8.25
N ALA A 123 18.99 -19.41 9.39
CA ALA A 123 19.75 -20.67 9.45
C ALA A 123 19.02 -21.86 8.81
N ASP A 124 17.69 -21.86 8.84
CA ASP A 124 16.81 -22.90 8.31
C ASP A 124 16.24 -22.56 6.91
N MET A 125 16.89 -21.63 6.20
CA MET A 125 16.48 -21.22 4.86
C MET A 125 16.44 -22.40 3.88
N ARG A 126 15.35 -22.48 3.14
CA ARG A 126 15.13 -23.50 2.12
C ARG A 126 14.23 -22.98 1.01
N GLN A 127 14.35 -23.61 -0.15
CA GLN A 127 13.45 -23.37 -1.28
C GLN A 127 12.08 -24.03 -1.06
N VAL A 128 11.05 -23.40 -1.63
CA VAL A 128 9.69 -23.93 -1.78
C VAL A 128 9.15 -23.62 -3.16
N ALA A 129 8.07 -24.30 -3.56
CA ALA A 129 7.28 -23.85 -4.69
C ALA A 129 6.68 -22.46 -4.38
N CYS A 130 6.67 -21.54 -5.33
CA CYS A 130 6.10 -20.20 -5.12
C CYS A 130 4.60 -20.22 -4.83
N ALA A 131 3.89 -21.26 -5.27
CA ALA A 131 2.49 -21.50 -4.91
C ALA A 131 2.30 -21.88 -3.42
N GLU A 132 3.37 -22.17 -2.70
CA GLU A 132 3.36 -22.37 -1.25
C GLU A 132 3.72 -21.08 -0.52
N ALA A 133 3.43 -21.05 0.78
CA ALA A 133 3.82 -19.93 1.63
C ALA A 133 5.36 -19.78 1.66
N HIS A 134 5.82 -18.59 1.32
CA HIS A 134 7.23 -18.20 1.32
C HIS A 134 7.37 -16.76 1.83
N ILE A 135 8.57 -16.33 2.17
CA ILE A 135 8.80 -14.96 2.69
C ILE A 135 9.79 -14.17 1.85
N PHE A 136 10.39 -14.78 0.83
CA PHE A 136 11.31 -14.11 -0.08
C PHE A 136 11.27 -14.73 -1.47
N GLU A 137 11.33 -13.91 -2.52
CA GLU A 137 11.42 -14.36 -3.91
C GLU A 137 12.60 -13.65 -4.59
N VAL A 138 13.52 -14.43 -5.17
CA VAL A 138 14.72 -13.89 -5.84
C VAL A 138 14.31 -13.25 -7.17
N THR A 139 14.61 -11.96 -7.35
CA THR A 139 14.29 -11.21 -8.57
C THR A 139 15.49 -10.98 -9.46
N GLU A 140 16.69 -10.91 -8.88
CA GLU A 140 17.92 -10.63 -9.61
C GLU A 140 19.15 -11.15 -8.83
N VAL A 141 20.22 -11.45 -9.56
CA VAL A 141 21.54 -11.71 -8.99
C VAL A 141 22.49 -10.64 -9.50
N ILE A 142 23.04 -9.84 -8.59
CA ILE A 142 23.96 -8.74 -8.92
C ILE A 142 25.33 -9.00 -8.33
N ASP A 143 26.35 -8.34 -8.88
CA ASP A 143 27.70 -8.28 -8.30
C ASP A 143 28.00 -6.85 -7.85
N ILE A 144 28.60 -6.69 -6.67
CA ILE A 144 28.97 -5.40 -6.09
C ILE A 144 30.50 -5.27 -5.88
N SER A 145 31.31 -6.05 -6.59
CA SER A 145 32.77 -6.01 -6.48
C SER A 145 33.36 -4.66 -6.85
N ASP A 146 32.69 -3.90 -7.72
CA ASP A 146 33.15 -2.59 -8.18
C ASP A 146 33.19 -1.55 -7.06
N ASP A 147 32.32 -1.68 -6.05
CA ASP A 147 32.28 -0.79 -4.89
C ASP A 147 33.02 -1.36 -3.67
N PHE A 148 33.23 -2.68 -3.65
CA PHE A 148 33.78 -3.42 -2.52
C PHE A 148 34.94 -4.31 -2.96
N PRO A 149 36.18 -3.79 -2.99
CA PRO A 149 37.36 -4.58 -3.32
C PRO A 149 37.55 -5.78 -2.36
N PRO A 150 38.44 -6.74 -2.70
CA PRO A 150 38.62 -7.97 -1.91
C PRO A 150 38.92 -7.76 -0.43
N ASP A 151 39.61 -6.68 -0.07
CA ASP A 151 40.00 -6.29 1.29
C ASP A 151 39.00 -5.37 1.99
N ALA A 152 37.91 -4.97 1.31
CA ALA A 152 36.89 -4.11 1.89
C ALA A 152 36.26 -4.74 3.15
N GLU A 153 36.06 -3.91 4.17
CA GLU A 153 35.29 -4.32 5.34
C GLU A 153 33.84 -4.62 4.96
N GLN A 154 33.24 -5.59 5.67
CA GLN A 154 31.84 -5.94 5.43
C GLN A 154 30.94 -4.78 5.87
N PRO A 155 30.02 -4.29 5.02
CA PRO A 155 29.06 -3.28 5.42
C PRO A 155 28.26 -3.68 6.65
N ASP A 156 27.90 -2.69 7.46
CA ASP A 156 26.96 -2.89 8.57
C ASP A 156 25.52 -3.07 8.05
N VAL A 157 24.59 -3.39 8.96
CA VAL A 157 23.19 -3.64 8.60
C VAL A 157 22.55 -2.43 7.92
N ALA A 158 22.83 -1.21 8.39
CA ALA A 158 22.27 0.02 7.84
C ALA A 158 22.71 0.20 6.38
N LYS A 159 24.01 0.00 6.11
CA LYS A 159 24.56 0.13 4.78
C LYS A 159 24.06 -0.96 3.83
N TRP A 160 23.86 -2.19 4.31
CA TRP A 160 23.22 -3.22 3.50
C TRP A 160 21.78 -2.89 3.12
N ARG A 161 21.05 -2.12 3.93
CA ARG A 161 19.70 -1.63 3.60
C ARG A 161 19.76 -0.72 2.39
N GLU A 162 20.67 0.25 2.43
CA GLU A 162 20.90 1.20 1.36
C GLU A 162 21.30 0.47 0.07
N ILE A 163 22.29 -0.43 0.14
CA ILE A 163 22.72 -1.21 -1.02
C ILE A 163 21.56 -2.00 -1.63
N ALA A 164 20.74 -2.65 -0.80
CA ALA A 164 19.59 -3.40 -1.31
C ALA A 164 18.59 -2.48 -2.03
N VAL A 165 18.23 -1.33 -1.45
CA VAL A 165 17.33 -0.38 -2.10
C VAL A 165 17.94 0.16 -3.39
N ASP A 166 19.18 0.63 -3.35
CA ASP A 166 19.85 1.29 -4.46
C ASP A 166 20.12 0.33 -5.62
N ARG A 167 20.49 -0.92 -5.34
CA ARG A 167 20.94 -1.88 -6.36
C ARG A 167 19.85 -2.83 -6.84
N CYS A 168 18.84 -3.11 -6.03
CA CYS A 168 17.85 -4.15 -6.36
C CYS A 168 16.49 -3.61 -6.81
N THR A 169 16.21 -2.30 -6.66
CA THR A 169 14.89 -1.74 -6.99
C THR A 169 14.57 -1.81 -8.49
N GLU A 170 15.54 -1.51 -9.35
CA GLU A 170 15.34 -1.57 -10.80
C GLU A 170 15.16 -3.01 -11.31
N GLY A 171 15.99 -3.94 -10.83
CA GLY A 171 15.86 -5.37 -11.14
C GLY A 171 14.53 -5.95 -10.67
N ALA A 172 14.05 -5.57 -9.48
CA ALA A 172 12.73 -5.98 -8.99
C ALA A 172 11.59 -5.44 -9.87
N ALA A 173 11.64 -4.17 -10.29
CA ALA A 173 10.63 -3.61 -11.19
C ALA A 173 10.64 -4.30 -12.56
N THR A 174 11.83 -4.61 -13.08
CA THR A 174 12.00 -5.38 -14.33
C THR A 174 11.40 -6.76 -14.20
N TYR A 175 11.71 -7.48 -13.12
CA TYR A 175 11.16 -8.80 -12.83
C TYR A 175 9.63 -8.79 -12.75
N LEU A 176 9.04 -7.80 -12.07
CA LEU A 176 7.59 -7.64 -11.95
C LEU A 176 6.91 -7.18 -13.25
N SER A 177 7.67 -6.68 -14.24
CA SER A 177 7.16 -5.99 -15.43
C SER A 177 6.23 -4.81 -15.11
N LYS A 178 6.40 -4.20 -13.93
CA LYS A 178 5.64 -3.06 -13.41
C LYS A 178 6.46 -2.37 -12.31
N PRO A 179 6.26 -1.06 -12.08
CA PRO A 179 6.93 -0.37 -10.98
C PRO A 179 6.58 -1.03 -9.63
N LEU A 180 7.53 -1.05 -8.69
CA LEU A 180 7.25 -1.42 -7.31
C LEU A 180 6.35 -0.36 -6.67
N ASP A 181 5.28 -0.77 -5.99
CA ASP A 181 4.40 0.17 -5.28
C ASP A 181 5.09 0.65 -3.99
N PRO A 182 5.39 1.96 -3.83
CA PRO A 182 5.98 2.48 -2.60
C PRO A 182 5.06 2.34 -1.38
N ALA A 183 3.75 2.13 -1.58
CA ALA A 183 2.77 1.83 -0.54
C ALA A 183 2.25 0.38 -0.60
N GLY A 184 2.94 -0.49 -1.35
CA GLY A 184 2.57 -1.88 -1.54
C GLY A 184 3.12 -2.80 -0.45
N LYS A 185 2.71 -4.07 -0.53
CA LYS A 185 3.14 -5.13 0.37
C LYS A 185 4.56 -5.63 0.08
N LEU A 186 5.00 -5.51 -1.17
CA LEU A 186 6.29 -6.03 -1.62
C LEU A 186 7.35 -4.96 -1.40
N GLN A 187 8.44 -5.36 -0.76
CA GLN A 187 9.60 -4.52 -0.50
C GLN A 187 10.85 -5.23 -0.99
N VAL A 188 11.81 -4.43 -1.43
CA VAL A 188 13.11 -4.91 -1.87
C VAL A 188 14.01 -5.23 -0.68
N SER A 189 14.73 -6.33 -0.79
CA SER A 189 15.84 -6.71 0.10
C SER A 189 16.83 -7.56 -0.69
N ALA A 190 17.95 -7.95 -0.07
CA ALA A 190 19.00 -8.71 -0.75
C ALA A 190 19.62 -9.75 0.17
N LEU A 191 19.68 -11.03 -0.22
CA LEU A 191 20.50 -11.99 0.52
C LEU A 191 21.97 -11.68 0.25
N ARG A 192 22.72 -11.49 1.33
CA ARG A 192 24.13 -11.05 1.30
C ARG A 192 25.06 -12.18 1.76
N PRO A 193 26.35 -12.15 1.38
CA PRO A 193 27.33 -13.09 1.93
C PRO A 193 27.38 -13.01 3.46
N ASN A 194 27.58 -14.14 4.15
CA ASN A 194 28.03 -14.10 5.54
C ASN A 194 29.51 -13.64 5.61
N SER A 195 30.02 -13.46 6.83
CA SER A 195 31.37 -12.96 7.03
C SER A 195 32.47 -13.87 6.46
N THR A 196 32.28 -15.19 6.48
CA THR A 196 33.24 -16.14 5.90
C THR A 196 33.27 -16.03 4.37
N ASP A 197 32.11 -16.02 3.72
CA ASP A 197 32.02 -15.86 2.26
C ASP A 197 32.54 -14.48 1.82
N TRP A 198 32.24 -13.43 2.58
CA TRP A 198 32.78 -12.09 2.35
C TRP A 198 34.31 -12.06 2.41
N GLN A 199 34.93 -12.67 3.43
CA GLN A 199 36.39 -12.77 3.55
C GLN A 199 37.01 -13.59 2.41
N ASN A 200 36.27 -14.54 1.85
CA ASN A 200 36.70 -15.30 0.67
C ASN A 200 36.46 -14.55 -0.65
N GLY A 201 36.15 -13.26 -0.61
CA GLY A 201 35.98 -12.41 -1.78
C GLY A 201 34.60 -12.49 -2.43
N GLN A 202 33.61 -13.14 -1.80
CA GLN A 202 32.27 -13.21 -2.37
C GLN A 202 31.59 -11.82 -2.32
N ARG A 203 31.10 -11.37 -3.46
CA ARG A 203 30.45 -10.04 -3.64
C ARG A 203 29.12 -10.10 -4.38
N SER A 204 28.62 -11.28 -4.77
CA SER A 204 27.30 -11.35 -5.39
C SER A 204 26.17 -11.16 -4.37
N LEU A 205 25.10 -10.45 -4.70
CA LEU A 205 23.86 -10.35 -3.91
C LEU A 205 22.69 -11.00 -4.63
N ARG A 206 21.77 -11.60 -3.86
CA ARG A 206 20.50 -12.12 -4.38
C ARG A 206 19.43 -11.11 -4.02
N CYS A 207 19.19 -10.18 -4.94
CA CYS A 207 18.08 -9.25 -4.84
C CYS A 207 16.76 -10.01 -4.83
N GLY A 208 15.81 -9.55 -4.04
CA GLY A 208 14.50 -10.16 -3.99
C GLY A 208 13.45 -9.34 -3.28
N LEU A 209 12.25 -9.87 -3.32
CA LEU A 209 11.05 -9.27 -2.77
C LEU A 209 10.60 -10.04 -1.53
N TRP A 210 10.21 -9.30 -0.51
CA TRP A 210 9.58 -9.84 0.69
C TRP A 210 8.43 -8.93 1.15
N ARG A 211 7.71 -9.37 2.18
CA ARG A 211 6.68 -8.55 2.85
C ARG A 211 7.03 -8.40 4.33
N THR A 212 6.95 -7.17 4.83
CA THR A 212 7.01 -6.88 6.27
C THR A 212 5.66 -6.41 6.78
N GLY A 213 5.27 -6.82 7.98
CA GLY A 213 4.11 -6.24 8.65
C GLY A 213 4.41 -4.85 9.21
N PRO A 214 3.40 -4.12 9.72
CA PRO A 214 3.57 -2.77 10.27
C PRO A 214 4.49 -2.68 11.48
N GLY A 215 4.57 -3.74 12.28
CA GLY A 215 5.52 -3.91 13.39
C GLY A 215 6.90 -4.38 12.93
N GLY A 216 7.02 -4.80 11.67
CA GLY A 216 8.27 -5.09 10.99
C GLY A 216 8.60 -6.56 10.87
N SER A 217 7.82 -7.49 11.42
CA SER A 217 8.04 -8.92 11.21
C SER A 217 7.83 -9.34 9.75
N LEU A 218 8.61 -10.32 9.30
CA LEU A 218 8.46 -10.90 7.97
C LEU A 218 7.14 -11.65 7.85
N GLN A 219 6.48 -11.47 6.72
CA GLN A 219 5.15 -11.98 6.45
C GLN A 219 5.19 -12.96 5.29
N GLY A 220 4.48 -14.06 5.46
CA GLY A 220 4.24 -15.00 4.38
C GLY A 220 3.50 -14.36 3.21
N THR A 221 4.00 -14.60 2.02
CA THR A 221 3.31 -14.41 0.75
C THR A 221 3.05 -15.78 0.10
N LYS A 222 2.17 -15.79 -0.88
CA LYS A 222 1.82 -16.97 -1.65
C LYS A 222 1.66 -16.56 -3.11
N ASP A 223 1.98 -17.49 -4.00
CA ASP A 223 1.99 -17.36 -5.45
C ASP A 223 3.17 -16.49 -5.95
N PRO A 224 3.64 -16.63 -7.19
CA PRO A 224 4.77 -15.84 -7.69
C PRO A 224 4.52 -14.33 -7.63
N ALA A 225 5.52 -13.54 -7.25
CA ALA A 225 5.39 -12.09 -7.07
C ALA A 225 4.87 -11.35 -8.32
N VAL A 226 5.23 -11.85 -9.51
CA VAL A 226 4.76 -11.29 -10.80
C VAL A 226 3.24 -11.42 -10.97
N GLU A 227 2.64 -12.46 -10.42
CA GLU A 227 1.20 -12.76 -10.47
C GLU A 227 0.40 -12.06 -9.36
N GLN A 228 1.07 -11.55 -8.34
CA GLN A 228 0.43 -10.91 -7.20
C GLN A 228 0.03 -9.45 -7.48
N ASP A 229 -1.12 -9.05 -6.93
CA ASP A 229 -1.47 -7.64 -6.71
C ASP A 229 -0.56 -7.05 -5.62
N GLN A 230 -0.06 -5.84 -5.83
CA GLN A 230 0.92 -5.23 -4.92
C GLN A 230 0.30 -4.57 -3.68
N SER A 231 -1.02 -4.45 -3.57
CA SER A 231 -1.66 -3.78 -2.44
C SER A 231 -1.30 -4.42 -1.11
N ASP A 232 -0.91 -3.61 -0.13
CA ASP A 232 -0.77 -4.04 1.26
C ASP A 232 -2.14 -4.25 1.91
N ILE A 233 -2.69 -5.44 1.65
CA ILE A 233 -3.94 -5.93 2.24
C ILE A 233 -3.70 -7.13 3.14
N TRP A 234 -4.59 -7.28 4.09
CA TRP A 234 -4.67 -8.39 5.02
C TRP A 234 -5.94 -9.18 4.76
N ALA A 235 -5.90 -10.49 5.03
CA ALA A 235 -7.05 -11.35 4.82
C ALA A 235 -8.21 -10.95 5.74
N LYS A 236 -9.45 -11.23 5.31
CA LYS A 236 -10.62 -11.10 6.18
C LYS A 236 -10.42 -11.93 7.46
N GLY A 237 -10.70 -11.34 8.62
CA GLY A 237 -10.52 -11.94 9.93
C GLY A 237 -9.12 -11.74 10.53
N THR A 238 -8.18 -11.12 9.81
CA THR A 238 -6.89 -10.76 10.40
C THR A 238 -7.06 -9.60 11.38
N CYS A 239 -6.53 -9.75 12.58
CA CYS A 239 -6.36 -8.66 13.55
C CYS A 239 -4.93 -8.14 13.52
N LEU A 240 -4.76 -6.83 13.42
CA LEU A 240 -3.44 -6.18 13.50
C LEU A 240 -3.24 -5.59 14.89
N GLY A 241 -2.11 -5.91 15.51
CA GLY A 241 -1.76 -5.48 16.86
C GLY A 241 -1.65 -3.97 17.00
N LEU A 242 -1.26 -3.54 18.20
CA LEU A 242 -0.90 -2.16 18.48
C LEU A 242 0.62 -2.03 18.60
N ASN A 243 1.19 -1.01 17.98
CA ASN A 243 2.53 -0.52 18.25
C ASN A 243 2.41 0.90 18.81
N GLY A 244 2.40 1.03 20.14
CA GLY A 244 1.99 2.26 20.81
C GLY A 244 0.54 2.63 20.46
N LYS A 245 0.35 3.82 19.86
CA LYS A 245 -0.95 4.31 19.38
C LYS A 245 -1.21 4.00 17.89
N THR A 246 -0.33 3.20 17.26
CA THR A 246 -0.32 2.90 15.83
C THR A 246 -0.50 1.40 15.56
N VAL A 247 -0.49 1.01 14.29
CA VAL A 247 -0.72 -0.38 13.84
C VAL A 247 0.54 -1.21 14.02
N GLY A 248 0.41 -2.40 14.60
CA GLY A 248 1.44 -3.42 14.71
C GLY A 248 1.24 -4.58 13.74
N ASP A 249 2.07 -5.62 13.91
CA ASP A 249 1.97 -6.86 13.14
C ASP A 249 0.70 -7.66 13.46
N PRO A 250 0.34 -8.65 12.62
CA PRO A 250 -0.78 -9.54 12.91
C PRO A 250 -0.69 -10.20 14.28
N VAL A 251 -1.81 -10.25 14.99
CA VAL A 251 -1.95 -10.90 16.29
C VAL A 251 -3.23 -11.73 16.31
N ASP A 252 -3.34 -12.63 17.29
CA ASP A 252 -4.61 -13.27 17.61
C ASP A 252 -5.64 -12.20 18.04
N CYS A 253 -6.87 -12.27 17.52
CA CYS A 253 -7.91 -11.30 17.84
C CYS A 253 -8.31 -11.29 19.34
N GLU A 254 -8.04 -12.36 20.08
CA GLU A 254 -8.18 -12.40 21.55
C GLU A 254 -7.14 -11.53 22.26
N GLN A 255 -6.08 -11.11 21.57
CA GLN A 255 -5.13 -10.11 22.07
C GLN A 255 -5.63 -8.69 21.76
N LYS A 256 -5.04 -7.71 22.47
CA LYS A 256 -5.28 -6.30 22.19
C LYS A 256 -4.80 -5.96 20.77
N HIS A 257 -5.71 -5.46 19.95
CA HIS A 257 -5.43 -5.14 18.55
C HIS A 257 -6.04 -3.79 18.16
N SER A 258 -5.56 -3.23 17.05
CA SER A 258 -5.90 -1.90 16.54
C SER A 258 -6.97 -1.95 15.45
N TYR A 259 -6.86 -2.92 14.54
CA TYR A 259 -7.80 -3.15 13.45
C TYR A 259 -8.18 -4.63 13.38
N GLU A 260 -9.44 -4.89 13.05
CA GLU A 260 -9.87 -6.18 12.49
C GLU A 260 -10.32 -5.98 11.03
N MET A 261 -9.81 -6.83 10.14
CA MET A 261 -10.05 -6.76 8.71
C MET A 261 -11.35 -7.48 8.38
N ILE A 262 -12.34 -6.77 7.85
CA ILE A 262 -13.69 -7.30 7.65
C ILE A 262 -13.99 -7.67 6.19
N ALA A 263 -13.24 -7.10 5.24
CA ALA A 263 -13.29 -7.47 3.83
C ALA A 263 -12.04 -7.01 3.07
N VAL A 264 -11.84 -7.63 1.91
CA VAL A 264 -10.96 -7.15 0.84
C VAL A 264 -11.86 -6.77 -0.33
N VAL A 265 -11.70 -5.57 -0.86
CA VAL A 265 -12.46 -5.06 -2.00
C VAL A 265 -11.50 -4.82 -3.16
N ASN A 266 -11.84 -5.33 -4.34
CA ASN A 266 -11.15 -5.01 -5.57
C ASN A 266 -11.79 -3.78 -6.20
N LEU A 267 -11.05 -2.68 -6.29
CA LEU A 267 -11.57 -1.43 -6.88
C LEU A 267 -11.86 -1.57 -8.37
N ARG A 268 -11.23 -2.52 -9.08
CA ARG A 268 -11.52 -2.76 -10.50
C ARG A 268 -12.87 -3.41 -10.76
N ASP A 269 -13.57 -3.88 -9.73
CA ASP A 269 -14.93 -4.41 -9.91
C ASP A 269 -15.95 -3.26 -10.13
N GLU A 270 -15.57 -2.02 -9.81
CA GLU A 270 -16.39 -0.81 -9.98
C GLU A 270 -15.75 0.20 -10.96
N PHE A 271 -14.41 0.26 -10.99
CA PHE A 271 -13.67 1.26 -11.76
C PHE A 271 -12.79 0.58 -12.81
N ASP A 272 -13.25 0.60 -14.07
CA ASP A 272 -12.63 -0.11 -15.19
C ASP A 272 -11.34 0.55 -15.76
N GLU A 273 -11.10 1.83 -15.47
CA GLU A 273 -10.00 2.62 -16.09
C GLU A 273 -9.07 3.32 -15.06
N ASP A 274 -8.59 4.53 -15.40
CA ASP A 274 -7.70 5.39 -14.61
C ASP A 274 -8.06 5.40 -13.12
N PRO A 275 -7.05 5.55 -12.23
CA PRO A 275 -7.25 5.55 -10.79
C PRO A 275 -8.37 6.53 -10.40
N PRO A 276 -9.48 6.04 -9.79
CA PRO A 276 -10.60 6.88 -9.40
C PRO A 276 -10.13 7.99 -8.46
N SER A 277 -10.76 9.17 -8.54
CA SER A 277 -10.46 10.24 -7.59
C SER A 277 -10.71 9.77 -6.15
N LYS A 278 -9.97 10.31 -5.19
CA LYS A 278 -10.13 9.98 -3.77
C LYS A 278 -11.61 10.04 -3.32
N GLY A 279 -12.33 11.09 -3.69
CA GLY A 279 -13.75 11.24 -3.34
C GLY A 279 -14.67 10.18 -3.97
N LYS A 280 -14.37 9.72 -5.20
CA LYS A 280 -15.11 8.60 -5.83
C LYS A 280 -14.85 7.29 -5.07
N GLN A 281 -13.59 7.01 -4.72
CA GLN A 281 -13.25 5.84 -3.90
C GLN A 281 -13.95 5.87 -2.56
N GLU A 282 -13.89 7.00 -1.84
CA GLU A 282 -14.53 7.16 -0.53
C GLU A 282 -16.05 6.97 -0.61
N SER A 283 -16.73 7.55 -1.61
CA SER A 283 -18.18 7.39 -1.74
C SER A 283 -18.60 5.95 -2.03
N TYR A 284 -17.79 5.22 -2.81
CA TYR A 284 -18.01 3.80 -3.07
C TYR A 284 -17.72 2.94 -1.84
N LEU A 285 -16.56 3.13 -1.21
CA LEU A 285 -16.09 2.33 -0.09
C LEU A 285 -16.88 2.57 1.19
N ASP A 286 -17.38 3.78 1.43
CA ASP A 286 -18.28 4.06 2.56
C ASP A 286 -19.49 3.12 2.52
N LYS A 287 -20.13 3.01 1.36
CA LYS A 287 -21.29 2.14 1.16
C LYS A 287 -20.90 0.65 1.22
N THR A 288 -19.82 0.28 0.54
CA THR A 288 -19.40 -1.12 0.40
C THR A 288 -18.86 -1.68 1.72
N CYS A 289 -17.99 -0.94 2.40
CA CYS A 289 -17.43 -1.36 3.68
C CYS A 289 -18.44 -1.30 4.83
N SER A 290 -19.40 -0.35 4.82
CA SER A 290 -20.48 -0.35 5.81
C SER A 290 -21.36 -1.60 5.69
N ARG A 291 -21.75 -1.99 4.46
CA ARG A 291 -22.48 -3.26 4.24
C ARG A 291 -21.66 -4.49 4.62
N ALA A 292 -20.36 -4.47 4.32
CA ALA A 292 -19.46 -5.55 4.73
C ALA A 292 -19.37 -5.67 6.26
N ALA A 293 -19.36 -4.55 6.97
CA ALA A 293 -19.32 -4.52 8.44
C ALA A 293 -20.61 -5.09 9.04
N ASP A 294 -21.77 -4.70 8.53
CA ASP A 294 -23.07 -5.25 8.98
C ASP A 294 -23.10 -6.77 8.80
N LYS A 295 -22.69 -7.26 7.62
CA LYS A 295 -22.63 -8.71 7.34
C LYS A 295 -21.61 -9.44 8.20
N TYR A 296 -20.42 -8.86 8.40
CA TYR A 296 -19.34 -9.51 9.14
C TYR A 296 -19.67 -9.64 10.63
N THR A 297 -20.38 -8.66 11.19
CA THR A 297 -20.66 -8.56 12.64
C THR A 297 -22.02 -9.10 13.06
N GLY A 298 -22.85 -9.57 12.12
CA GLY A 298 -24.23 -9.99 12.40
C GLY A 298 -25.14 -8.82 12.77
N GLY A 299 -24.91 -7.63 12.20
CA GLY A 299 -25.70 -6.42 12.49
C GLY A 299 -25.39 -5.76 13.83
N MET A 300 -24.18 -5.95 14.36
CA MET A 300 -23.75 -5.31 15.60
C MET A 300 -23.84 -3.78 15.51
N ASN A 301 -24.39 -3.15 16.55
CA ASN A 301 -24.36 -1.68 16.65
C ASN A 301 -22.95 -1.18 17.02
N LEU A 302 -22.10 -0.96 16.01
CA LEU A 302 -20.71 -0.50 16.17
C LEU A 302 -20.61 0.81 16.94
N LYS A 303 -21.52 1.76 16.72
CA LYS A 303 -21.53 3.05 17.44
C LYS A 303 -21.70 2.86 18.95
N LYS A 304 -22.62 1.97 19.36
CA LYS A 304 -22.82 1.63 20.78
C LYS A 304 -21.59 0.98 21.40
N LYS A 305 -20.78 0.30 20.60
CA LYS A 305 -19.49 -0.30 20.99
C LYS A 305 -18.30 0.67 20.86
N LYS A 306 -18.54 1.93 20.48
CA LYS A 306 -17.49 2.93 20.17
C LYS A 306 -16.51 2.46 19.08
N LEU A 307 -17.00 1.67 18.14
CA LEU A 307 -16.25 1.18 16.98
C LEU A 307 -16.60 1.98 15.73
N ILE A 308 -15.63 2.10 14.83
CA ILE A 308 -15.73 2.78 13.54
C ILE A 308 -15.37 1.83 12.41
N VAL A 309 -16.04 2.00 11.26
CA VAL A 309 -15.62 1.39 9.99
C VAL A 309 -14.66 2.35 9.29
N SER A 310 -13.61 1.81 8.70
CA SER A 310 -12.62 2.54 7.91
C SER A 310 -12.19 1.69 6.71
N TRP A 311 -11.51 2.31 5.76
CA TRP A 311 -11.05 1.67 4.53
C TRP A 311 -9.76 2.30 4.03
N ASP A 312 -9.03 1.53 3.24
CA ASP A 312 -7.90 2.06 2.49
C ASP A 312 -8.35 2.70 1.17
N ILE A 313 -7.52 3.60 0.63
CA ILE A 313 -7.66 4.16 -0.71
C ILE A 313 -6.41 3.82 -1.53
N ARG A 314 -6.51 3.83 -2.86
CA ARG A 314 -5.38 3.64 -3.78
C ARG A 314 -4.99 4.95 -4.43
N SER A 315 -3.70 5.26 -4.35
CA SER A 315 -3.11 6.40 -5.06
C SER A 315 -2.95 6.10 -6.55
N LYS A 316 -2.73 7.13 -7.37
CA LYS A 316 -2.38 6.92 -8.79
C LYS A 316 -1.10 6.12 -8.97
N THR A 317 -0.12 6.31 -8.08
CA THR A 317 1.15 5.58 -8.11
C THR A 317 0.92 4.10 -7.82
N SER A 318 0.16 3.78 -6.78
CA SER A 318 -0.20 2.41 -6.41
C SER A 318 -1.00 1.72 -7.52
N TRP A 319 -1.97 2.41 -8.13
CA TRP A 319 -2.75 1.85 -9.25
C TRP A 319 -1.88 1.46 -10.44
N ARG A 320 -0.91 2.31 -10.82
CA ARG A 320 0.04 2.01 -11.91
C ARG A 320 1.00 0.86 -11.58
N ALA A 321 1.29 0.66 -10.30
CA ALA A 321 2.07 -0.48 -9.83
C ALA A 321 1.24 -1.77 -9.73
N GLY A 322 -0.06 -1.74 -10.04
CA GLY A 322 -0.91 -2.92 -9.98
C GLY A 322 -1.48 -3.23 -8.60
N SER A 323 -1.69 -2.18 -7.77
CA SER A 323 -2.36 -2.27 -6.47
C SER A 323 -3.81 -1.82 -6.59
N TYR A 324 -4.72 -2.78 -6.68
CA TYR A 324 -6.16 -2.53 -6.87
C TYR A 324 -7.02 -2.91 -5.67
N LEU A 325 -6.45 -3.66 -4.73
CA LEU A 325 -7.16 -4.14 -3.54
C LEU A 325 -7.10 -3.13 -2.40
N VAL A 326 -8.17 -3.05 -1.61
CA VAL A 326 -8.22 -2.28 -0.34
C VAL A 326 -8.83 -3.12 0.77
N ASN A 327 -8.43 -2.89 2.01
CA ASN A 327 -9.12 -3.45 3.17
C ASN A 327 -10.29 -2.56 3.59
N CYS A 328 -11.43 -3.19 3.87
CA CYS A 328 -12.41 -2.66 4.82
C CYS A 328 -12.02 -3.17 6.22
N LYS A 329 -12.03 -2.28 7.21
CA LYS A 329 -11.56 -2.58 8.57
C LYS A 329 -12.38 -1.88 9.64
N VAL A 330 -12.36 -2.45 10.84
CA VAL A 330 -13.01 -1.86 12.02
C VAL A 330 -11.97 -1.60 13.09
N ALA A 331 -12.11 -0.47 13.79
CA ALA A 331 -11.23 -0.04 14.87
C ALA A 331 -11.99 0.71 15.96
N ALA A 332 -11.30 0.96 17.07
CA ALA A 332 -11.64 1.97 18.05
C ALA A 332 -10.63 3.13 17.99
N LEU A 333 -11.08 4.33 18.34
CA LEU A 333 -10.21 5.50 18.52
C LEU A 333 -10.02 5.79 20.01
N LEU A 334 -8.87 6.37 20.37
CA LEU A 334 -8.69 6.97 21.69
C LEU A 334 -9.72 8.09 21.89
N ASP A 335 -10.07 8.38 23.15
CA ASP A 335 -11.06 9.41 23.49
C ASP A 335 -10.65 10.79 22.96
N ASP A 336 -9.35 11.09 22.97
CA ASP A 336 -8.74 12.31 22.43
C ASP A 336 -8.52 12.28 20.91
N LYS A 337 -8.86 11.16 20.25
CA LYS A 337 -8.65 10.90 18.82
C LYS A 337 -7.20 11.00 18.36
N SER A 338 -6.23 10.90 19.28
CA SER A 338 -4.79 10.96 18.96
C SER A 338 -4.24 9.68 18.32
N GLY A 339 -5.05 8.62 18.22
CA GLY A 339 -4.65 7.34 17.63
C GLY A 339 -5.67 6.24 17.87
N LEU A 340 -5.22 5.00 17.66
CA LEU A 340 -6.04 3.80 17.76
C LEU A 340 -6.13 3.32 19.21
N ALA A 341 -7.33 2.95 19.63
CA ALA A 341 -7.59 2.35 20.94
C ALA A 341 -7.58 0.82 20.83
N PRO A 342 -7.19 0.12 21.91
CA PRO A 342 -7.21 -1.33 21.93
C PRO A 342 -8.64 -1.88 21.88
N VAL A 343 -8.85 -2.83 20.98
CA VAL A 343 -10.01 -3.74 20.94
C VAL A 343 -9.54 -5.13 21.37
N THR A 344 -10.45 -5.96 21.90
CA THR A 344 -10.13 -7.33 22.33
C THR A 344 -11.30 -8.24 22.01
N GLY A 345 -10.99 -9.44 21.50
CA GLY A 345 -11.94 -10.37 20.94
C GLY A 345 -12.34 -9.97 19.52
N SER A 346 -12.66 -10.97 18.68
CA SER A 346 -13.15 -10.71 17.33
C SER A 346 -14.56 -10.11 17.34
N ILE A 347 -14.82 -9.18 16.43
CA ILE A 347 -16.14 -8.61 16.18
C ILE A 347 -16.98 -9.44 15.20
N ALA A 348 -16.43 -10.53 14.66
CA ALA A 348 -17.13 -11.42 13.77
C ALA A 348 -18.40 -11.97 14.44
N GLU A 349 -19.45 -12.14 13.65
CA GLU A 349 -20.60 -12.93 14.08
C GLU A 349 -20.13 -14.33 14.50
N LYS A 350 -20.45 -14.72 15.74
CA LYS A 350 -20.19 -16.08 16.18
C LYS A 350 -21.09 -17.01 15.38
N ALA A 351 -20.50 -17.91 14.61
CA ALA A 351 -21.28 -18.96 13.95
C ALA A 351 -22.11 -19.70 15.01
N GLU A 352 -23.43 -19.69 14.88
CA GLU A 352 -24.29 -20.53 15.70
C GLU A 352 -23.80 -21.97 15.59
N LYS A 353 -23.42 -22.55 16.73
CA LYS A 353 -23.14 -23.98 16.84
C LYS A 353 -24.44 -24.70 16.49
N LYS A 354 -24.60 -25.16 15.25
CA LYS A 354 -25.67 -26.11 14.92
C LYS A 354 -25.44 -27.36 15.75
N GLU A 355 -26.25 -27.53 16.78
CA GLU A 355 -26.34 -28.77 17.53
C GLU A 355 -26.66 -29.90 16.53
N PRO A 356 -25.95 -31.03 16.55
CA PRO A 356 -26.22 -32.12 15.63
C PRO A 356 -27.64 -32.63 15.90
N SER A 357 -28.53 -32.41 14.94
CA SER A 357 -29.89 -32.94 14.98
C SER A 357 -29.81 -34.46 15.05
N THR A 358 -30.19 -35.01 16.20
CA THR A 358 -30.38 -36.43 16.43
C THR A 358 -31.46 -36.94 15.47
N THR A 359 -31.03 -37.48 14.34
CA THR A 359 -31.92 -38.22 13.45
C THR A 359 -32.19 -39.56 14.11
N SER A 360 -33.45 -39.75 14.54
CA SER A 360 -33.98 -41.00 15.04
C SER A 360 -33.93 -42.08 13.95
N THR A 361 -33.26 -43.19 14.26
CA THR A 361 -33.27 -44.41 13.44
C THR A 361 -34.66 -45.03 13.45
N PRO A 362 -35.27 -45.35 12.29
CA PRO A 362 -36.50 -46.13 12.25
C PRO A 362 -36.21 -47.59 12.63
N LYS A 363 -37.04 -48.15 13.52
CA LYS A 363 -37.12 -49.60 13.75
C LYS A 363 -37.75 -50.25 12.52
N ASN A 364 -37.01 -51.13 11.85
CA ASN A 364 -37.58 -52.04 10.87
C ASN A 364 -38.27 -53.21 11.59
N ASN A 365 -39.47 -53.53 11.10
CA ASN A 365 -40.28 -54.68 11.46
C ASN A 365 -39.89 -55.88 10.59
#